data_AF-A0A0V0XDV7-F1
#
_entry.id   AF-A0A0V0XDV7-F1
#
_cell.length_a   1.000
_cell.length_b   1.000
_cell.length_c   1.000
_cell.angle_alpha   90.00
_cell.angle_beta   90.00
_cell.angle_gamma   90.00
#
_symmetry.space_group_name_H-M   'P 1'
#
loop_
_entity.id
_entity.type
_entity.pdbx_description
1 polymer ?
#
loop_
_entity_poly.entity_id
_entity_poly.type
_entity_poly.pdbx_seq_one_letter_code
_entity_poly.pdbx_strand_id
1 'polypeptide(L)'
;MPRQRNSNQRQEIMELKAFKQYGCLPLFDFDEFKDSFDIRLKKWNHLVDHQKLTTRKQHASESVDEWLSDLHSIATSCCCGDGETIRLLGQVIFGVNNDAVRGNLLYKSDILTLYKAVHIPQSLEMAS
;
A
#
# COMPACT_ATOMS: atom_id res chain seq x y z
N MET A 1 -47.94 12.54 61.72
CA MET A 1 -47.02 13.57 61.19
C MET A 1 -45.58 13.17 61.56
N PRO A 2 -44.53 13.42 60.75
CA PRO A 2 -44.13 12.56 59.63
C PRO A 2 -42.63 12.15 59.63
N ARG A 3 -42.33 11.12 58.82
CA ARG A 3 -41.17 10.88 57.94
C ARG A 3 -39.76 11.43 58.27
N GLN A 4 -38.82 10.47 58.14
CA GLN A 4 -37.48 10.56 57.52
C GLN A 4 -36.42 11.39 58.27
N ARG A 5 -35.17 10.91 58.39
CA ARG A 5 -34.24 10.82 57.26
C ARG A 5 -33.09 9.86 57.58
N ASN A 6 -32.92 8.86 56.73
CA ASN A 6 -31.62 8.26 56.46
C ASN A 6 -30.71 9.34 55.85
N SER A 7 -29.51 9.50 56.38
CA SER A 7 -28.34 10.01 55.66
C SER A 7 -27.11 9.65 56.48
N ASN A 8 -26.45 8.55 56.13
CA ASN A 8 -25.22 8.62 55.34
C ASN A 8 -24.16 9.50 55.99
N GLN A 9 -23.18 8.86 56.62
CA GLN A 9 -21.78 8.97 56.21
C GLN A 9 -20.95 8.04 57.09
N ARG A 10 -20.84 6.77 56.68
CA ARG A 10 -19.63 6.01 56.99
C ARG A 10 -18.52 6.75 56.27
N GLN A 11 -17.73 7.53 57.00
CA GLN A 11 -16.42 7.97 56.54
C GLN A 11 -15.60 6.70 56.32
N GLU A 12 -15.70 6.13 55.12
CA GLU A 12 -14.66 5.29 54.56
C GLU A 12 -13.46 6.20 54.42
N ILE A 13 -12.58 6.14 55.41
CA ILE A 13 -11.20 6.58 55.29
C ILE A 13 -10.65 5.75 54.13
N MET A 14 -10.63 6.34 52.93
CA MET A 14 -9.82 5.85 51.82
C MET A 14 -8.39 5.87 52.33
N GLU A 15 -7.93 4.73 52.85
CA GLU A 15 -6.51 4.46 52.86
C GLU A 15 -6.06 4.54 51.40
N LEU A 16 -5.46 5.67 51.06
CA LEU A 16 -4.68 5.82 49.85
C LEU A 16 -3.60 4.76 49.93
N LYS A 17 -3.88 3.56 49.41
CA LYS A 17 -2.86 2.60 49.05
C LYS A 17 -1.93 3.38 48.12
N ALA A 18 -0.79 3.80 48.68
CA ALA A 18 0.26 4.44 47.95
C ALA A 18 0.42 3.68 46.64
N PHE A 19 0.33 4.40 45.52
CA PHE A 19 0.63 3.86 44.19
C PHE A 19 1.85 2.99 44.35
N LYS A 20 1.71 1.67 44.08
CA LYS A 20 2.86 0.77 44.10
C LYS A 20 3.92 1.48 43.27
N GLN A 21 5.04 1.83 43.90
CA GLN A 21 6.20 2.35 43.20
C GLN A 21 6.47 1.32 42.13
N TYR A 22 6.15 1.65 40.86
CA TYR A 22 6.57 0.84 39.75
C TYR A 22 8.09 0.87 39.86
N GLY A 23 8.68 -0.19 40.42
CA GLY A 23 10.13 -0.38 40.43
C GLY A 23 10.65 -0.14 39.02
N CYS A 24 11.86 0.43 38.90
CA CYS A 24 12.48 0.93 37.67
C CYS A 24 11.70 0.52 36.42
N LEU A 25 11.01 1.50 35.79
CA LEU A 25 10.34 1.33 34.51
C LEU A 25 11.22 0.43 33.63
N PRO A 26 10.69 -0.69 33.09
CA PRO A 26 11.47 -1.54 32.20
C PRO A 26 12.12 -0.63 31.16
N LEU A 27 13.42 -0.85 30.91
CA LEU A 27 14.19 -0.03 29.98
C LEU A 27 13.41 -0.01 28.67
N PHE A 28 12.79 1.13 28.38
CA PHE A 28 11.95 1.28 27.21
C PHE A 28 12.90 1.38 26.01
N ASP A 29 12.96 0.30 25.24
CA ASP A 29 13.78 0.22 24.05
C ASP A 29 13.09 0.98 22.91
N PHE A 30 13.57 2.22 22.68
CA PHE A 30 13.10 3.05 21.58
C PHE A 30 13.42 2.45 20.22
N ASP A 31 14.50 1.67 20.10
CA ASP A 31 14.94 1.11 18.83
C ASP A 31 14.04 -0.06 18.42
N GLU A 32 13.66 -0.94 19.36
CA GLU A 32 12.66 -1.99 19.10
C GLU A 32 11.31 -1.41 18.64
N PHE A 33 10.85 -0.34 19.29
CA PHE A 33 9.61 0.34 18.90
C PHE A 33 9.71 1.00 17.52
N LYS A 34 10.85 1.64 17.23
CA LYS A 34 11.11 2.32 15.95
C LYS A 34 11.18 1.33 14.80
N ASP A 35 11.80 0.18 15.00
CA ASP A 35 11.82 -0.91 14.02
C ASP A 35 10.41 -1.38 13.69
N SER A 36 9.52 -1.51 14.69
CA SER A 36 8.12 -1.83 14.47
C SER A 36 7.37 -0.78 13.66
N PHE A 37 7.70 0.51 13.82
CA PHE A 37 7.13 1.58 13.00
C PHE A 37 7.66 1.53 11.57
N ASP A 38 8.97 1.41 11.37
CA ASP A 38 9.61 1.36 10.06
C ASP A 38 9.16 0.14 9.25
N ILE A 39 9.00 -1.03 9.91
CA ILE A 39 8.45 -2.24 9.29
C ILE A 39 7.01 -2.00 8.83
N ARG A 40 6.17 -1.37 9.67
CA ARG A 40 4.77 -1.06 9.32
C ARG A 40 4.69 -0.05 8.18
N LEU A 41 5.52 0.99 8.22
CA LEU A 41 5.57 2.03 7.19
C LEU A 41 6.01 1.45 5.85
N LYS A 42 7.05 0.60 5.81
CA LYS A 42 7.48 -0.11 4.61
C LYS A 42 6.35 -0.97 4.02
N LYS A 43 5.65 -1.74 4.86
CA LYS A 43 4.49 -2.56 4.43
C LYS A 43 3.37 -1.70 3.86
N TRP A 44 3.08 -0.55 4.49
CA TRP A 44 2.03 0.35 4.05
C TRP A 44 2.37 1.00 2.71
N ASN A 45 3.60 1.49 2.53
CA ASN A 45 4.06 2.02 1.25
C ASN A 45 4.00 0.97 0.13
N HIS A 46 4.36 -0.27 0.42
CA HIS A 46 4.24 -1.37 -0.55
C HIS A 46 2.79 -1.61 -0.99
N LEU A 47 1.83 -1.57 -0.06
CA LEU A 47 0.40 -1.70 -0.39
C LEU A 47 -0.10 -0.52 -1.23
N VAL A 48 0.30 0.70 -0.88
CA VAL A 48 -0.07 1.91 -1.61
C VAL A 48 0.47 1.88 -3.03
N ASP A 49 1.75 1.55 -3.23
CA ASP A 49 2.36 1.50 -4.55
C ASP A 49 1.81 0.35 -5.39
N HIS A 50 1.51 -0.80 -4.76
CA HIS A 50 0.78 -1.86 -5.43
C HIS A 50 -0.58 -1.38 -5.93
N GLN A 51 -1.36 -0.71 -5.08
CA GLN A 51 -2.68 -0.21 -5.45
C GLN A 51 -2.59 0.80 -6.60
N LYS A 52 -1.65 1.76 -6.53
CA LYS A 52 -1.40 2.73 -7.60
C LYS A 52 -1.15 2.01 -8.93
N LEU A 53 -0.22 1.05 -8.93
CA LEU A 53 0.13 0.28 -10.12
C LEU A 53 -1.09 -0.42 -10.72
N THR A 54 -1.87 -1.13 -9.90
CA THR A 54 -3.04 -1.89 -10.36
C THR A 54 -4.16 -0.99 -10.89
N THR A 55 -4.32 0.21 -10.32
CA THR A 55 -5.32 1.17 -10.77
C THR A 55 -4.91 2.00 -11.98
N ARG A 56 -3.61 2.07 -12.29
CA ARG A 56 -3.08 2.95 -13.33
C ARG A 56 -3.37 2.39 -14.73
N LYS A 57 -4.40 2.93 -15.38
CA LYS A 57 -4.72 2.66 -16.80
C LYS A 57 -4.26 3.82 -17.67
N GLN A 58 -3.97 3.55 -18.94
CA GLN A 58 -3.68 4.56 -19.94
C GLN A 58 -4.93 5.42 -20.16
N HIS A 59 -4.77 6.74 -20.16
CA HIS A 59 -5.86 7.66 -20.48
C HIS A 59 -6.03 7.81 -22.01
N ALA A 60 -7.22 8.16 -22.48
CA ALA A 60 -7.49 8.28 -23.93
C ALA A 60 -6.71 9.40 -24.64
N SER A 61 -6.27 10.41 -23.89
CA SER A 61 -5.47 11.55 -24.39
C SER A 61 -3.98 11.41 -24.11
N GLU A 62 -3.55 10.30 -23.50
CA GLU A 62 -2.19 10.10 -23.04
C GLU A 62 -1.45 9.16 -23.99
N SER A 63 -0.22 9.51 -24.34
CA SER A 63 0.64 8.65 -25.15
C SER A 63 1.01 7.36 -24.40
N VAL A 64 1.24 6.28 -25.13
CA VAL A 64 1.74 5.03 -24.55
C VAL A 64 3.05 5.26 -23.80
N ASP A 65 3.96 6.09 -24.34
CA ASP A 65 5.27 6.33 -23.75
C ASP A 65 5.19 7.03 -22.39
N GLU A 66 4.35 8.05 -22.28
CA GLU A 66 4.13 8.78 -21.02
C GLU A 66 3.56 7.84 -19.95
N TRP A 67 2.54 7.05 -20.31
CA TRP A 67 1.92 6.07 -19.43
C TRP A 67 2.90 4.96 -18.98
N LEU A 68 3.70 4.43 -19.90
CA LEU A 68 4.68 3.38 -19.60
C LEU A 68 5.80 3.91 -18.70
N SER A 69 6.26 5.14 -18.93
CA SER A 69 7.24 5.80 -18.06
C SER A 69 6.71 5.96 -16.64
N ASP A 70 5.45 6.36 -16.50
CA ASP A 70 4.74 6.45 -15.22
C ASP A 70 4.63 5.09 -14.53
N LEU A 71 4.25 4.04 -15.27
CA LEU A 71 4.19 2.67 -14.74
C LEU A 71 5.56 2.19 -14.25
N HIS A 72 6.63 2.47 -14.99
CA HIS A 72 8.00 2.15 -14.59
C HIS A 72 8.42 2.92 -13.33
N SER A 73 8.05 4.19 -13.21
CA SER A 73 8.31 5.01 -12.03
C SER A 73 7.64 4.42 -10.78
N ILE A 74 6.37 4.03 -10.88
CA ILE A 74 5.61 3.40 -9.79
C ILE A 74 6.17 2.02 -9.43
N ALA A 75 6.58 1.24 -10.44
CA ALA A 75 7.16 -0.07 -10.19
C ALA A 75 8.54 0.03 -9.54
N THR A 76 9.37 0.99 -9.96
CA THR A 76 10.69 1.25 -9.35
C THR A 76 10.56 1.74 -7.90
N SER A 77 9.52 2.53 -7.59
CA SER A 77 9.25 2.93 -6.20
C SER A 77 8.74 1.76 -5.34
N CYS A 78 8.07 0.79 -5.97
CA CYS A 78 7.71 -0.44 -5.30
C CYS A 78 8.97 -1.30 -5.08
N CYS A 79 9.32 -1.61 -3.84
CA CYS A 79 10.29 -2.67 -3.53
C CYS A 79 9.73 -4.09 -3.82
N CYS A 80 8.97 -4.21 -4.92
CA CYS A 80 8.47 -5.45 -5.44
C CYS A 80 9.70 -6.26 -5.87
N GLY A 81 9.99 -7.39 -5.21
CA GLY A 81 11.09 -8.28 -5.64
C GLY A 81 10.80 -8.92 -7.00
N ASP A 82 11.15 -10.20 -7.14
CA ASP A 82 11.09 -10.98 -8.38
C ASP A 82 9.72 -10.98 -9.11
N GLY A 83 8.64 -10.61 -8.41
CA GLY A 83 7.29 -10.46 -8.96
C GLY A 83 6.99 -9.14 -9.67
N GLU A 84 7.89 -8.16 -9.65
CA GLU A 84 7.72 -6.84 -10.29
C GLU A 84 7.43 -6.97 -11.79
N THR A 85 8.22 -7.80 -12.48
CA THR A 85 8.12 -7.99 -13.94
C THR A 85 6.77 -8.59 -14.36
N ILE A 86 6.30 -9.63 -13.65
CA ILE A 86 5.01 -10.27 -13.93
C ILE A 86 3.86 -9.29 -13.67
N ARG A 87 3.97 -8.48 -12.60
CA ARG A 87 2.95 -7.50 -12.25
C ARG A 87 2.85 -6.38 -13.29
N LEU A 88 4.01 -5.85 -13.71
CA LEU A 88 4.11 -4.86 -14.78
C LEU A 88 3.53 -5.40 -16.09
N LEU A 89 3.89 -6.63 -16.48
CA LEU A 89 3.32 -7.30 -17.65
C LEU A 89 1.79 -7.38 -17.58
N GLY A 90 1.25 -7.85 -16.46
CA GLY A 90 -0.20 -7.89 -16.23
C GLY A 90 -0.84 -6.50 -16.36
N GLN A 91 -0.19 -5.47 -15.82
CA GLN A 91 -0.70 -4.11 -15.88
C GLN A 91 -0.60 -3.50 -17.28
N VAL A 92 0.43 -3.80 -18.05
CA VAL A 92 0.54 -3.34 -19.45
C VAL A 92 -0.56 -3.97 -20.30
N ILE A 93 -0.85 -5.26 -20.09
CA ILE A 93 -1.95 -5.95 -20.79
C ILE A 93 -3.31 -5.34 -20.39
N PHE A 94 -3.61 -5.24 -19.09
CA PHE A 94 -4.93 -4.83 -18.63
C PHE A 94 -5.16 -3.30 -18.70
N GLY A 95 -4.09 -2.53 -18.54
CA GLY A 95 -4.11 -1.08 -18.42
C GLY A 95 -4.03 -0.33 -19.74
N VAL A 96 -3.62 -0.98 -20.84
CA VAL A 96 -3.61 -0.34 -22.17
C VAL A 96 -5.02 0.04 -22.58
N ASN A 97 -5.22 1.23 -23.12
CA ASN A 97 -6.55 1.72 -23.49
C ASN A 97 -7.08 1.04 -24.76
N ASN A 98 -6.19 0.72 -25.69
CA ASN A 98 -6.54 0.15 -26.99
C ASN A 98 -6.83 -1.36 -26.92
N ASP A 99 -8.06 -1.76 -27.24
CA ASP A 99 -8.51 -3.15 -27.21
C ASP A 99 -7.79 -4.06 -28.22
N ALA A 100 -7.40 -3.54 -29.39
CA ALA A 100 -6.66 -4.30 -30.39
C ALA A 100 -5.22 -4.59 -29.91
N VAL A 101 -4.59 -3.61 -29.27
CA VAL A 101 -3.29 -3.79 -28.62
C VAL A 101 -3.41 -4.82 -27.50
N ARG A 102 -4.45 -4.71 -26.66
CA ARG A 102 -4.73 -5.67 -25.58
C ARG A 102 -4.89 -7.09 -26.11
N GLY A 103 -5.66 -7.28 -27.18
CA GLY A 103 -5.86 -8.59 -27.81
C GLY A 103 -4.55 -9.19 -28.35
N ASN A 104 -3.70 -8.39 -28.97
CA ASN A 104 -2.38 -8.83 -29.47
C ASN A 104 -1.44 -9.22 -28.33
N LEU A 105 -1.45 -8.47 -27.23
CA LEU A 105 -0.66 -8.78 -26.04
C LEU A 105 -1.13 -10.09 -25.37
N LEU A 106 -2.44 -10.29 -25.24
CA LEU A 106 -3.03 -11.53 -24.70
C LEU A 106 -2.69 -12.74 -25.57
N TYR A 107 -2.75 -12.60 -26.89
CA TYR A 107 -2.37 -13.69 -27.82
C TYR A 107 -0.89 -14.10 -27.65
N LYS A 108 -0.03 -13.17 -27.25
CA LYS A 108 1.41 -13.40 -27.07
C LYS A 108 1.82 -13.66 -25.63
N SER A 109 0.88 -13.83 -24.69
CA SER A 109 1.14 -13.91 -23.24
C SER A 109 2.24 -14.90 -22.88
N ASP A 110 2.26 -16.06 -23.52
CA ASP A 110 3.15 -17.18 -23.17
C ASP A 110 4.63 -16.92 -23.51
N ILE A 111 4.89 -15.97 -24.41
CA ILE A 111 6.24 -15.57 -24.87
C ILE A 111 6.53 -14.09 -24.62
N LEU A 112 5.65 -13.44 -23.83
CA LEU A 112 5.67 -12.01 -23.62
C LEU A 112 6.74 -11.66 -22.58
N THR A 113 7.77 -10.95 -23.02
CA THR A 113 8.73 -10.30 -22.14
C THR A 113 8.31 -8.85 -21.93
N LEU A 114 8.76 -8.23 -20.84
CA LEU A 114 8.48 -6.82 -20.55
C LEU A 114 8.89 -5.91 -21.74
N TYR A 115 10.03 -6.20 -22.36
CA TYR A 115 10.50 -5.52 -23.56
C TYR A 115 9.48 -5.57 -24.71
N LYS A 116 8.93 -6.75 -25.01
CA LYS A 116 7.92 -6.92 -26.07
C LYS A 116 6.60 -6.23 -25.70
N ALA A 117 6.23 -6.28 -24.41
CA ALA A 117 5.00 -5.66 -23.92
C ALA A 117 5.01 -4.14 -24.05
N VAL A 118 6.19 -3.51 -23.97
CA VAL A 118 6.40 -2.07 -24.20
C VAL A 118 6.43 -1.75 -25.70
N HIS A 119 7.18 -2.53 -26.48
CA HIS A 119 7.42 -2.24 -27.89
C HIS A 119 6.17 -2.44 -28.77
N ILE A 120 5.30 -3.40 -28.45
CA ILE A 120 4.08 -3.66 -29.24
C ILE A 120 3.15 -2.43 -29.25
N PRO A 121 2.73 -1.86 -28.10
CA PRO A 121 1.96 -0.62 -28.02
C PRO A 121 2.61 0.56 -28.77
N GLN A 122 3.91 0.79 -28.58
CA GLN A 122 4.65 1.90 -29.23
C GLN A 122 4.64 1.77 -30.76
N SER A 123 4.88 0.56 -31.28
CA SER A 123 4.88 0.31 -32.72
C SER A 123 3.51 0.50 -33.38
N LEU A 124 2.43 0.34 -32.61
CA LEU A 124 1.06 0.52 -33.07
C LEU A 124 0.61 1.99 -33.01
N GLU A 125 1.08 2.78 -32.04
CA GLU A 125 0.87 4.23 -32.02
C GLU A 125 1.56 4.92 -33.20
N MET A 126 2.81 4.54 -33.53
CA MET A 126 3.54 5.12 -34.66
C MET A 126 2.98 4.73 -36.04
N ALA A 127 2.16 3.67 -36.11
CA ALA A 127 1.55 3.19 -37.34
C ALA A 127 0.13 3.75 -37.57
N SER A 128 -0.43 4.49 -36.60
CA SER A 128 -1.75 5.11 -36.66
C SER A 128 -1.66 6.61 -36.92
#